data_AF-A0AAV8CMY7-F1
#
_entry.id   AF-A0AAV8CMY7-F1
#
_cell.length_a   1.000
_cell.length_b   1.000
_cell.length_c   1.000
_cell.angle_alpha   90.00
_cell.angle_beta   90.00
_cell.angle_gamma   90.00
#
_symmetry.space_group_name_H-M   'P 1'
#
loop_
_entity.id
_entity.type
_entity.pdbx_description
1 polymer ?
#
loop_
_entity_poly.entity_id
_entity_poly.type
_entity_poly.pdbx_seq_one_letter_code
_entity_poly.pdbx_strand_id
1 'polypeptide(L)'
;MYIDQYGGSSDVWIGKTLYRMPLVSNDLFLLLAKEDFNRCQLIHQLELHNLQIWYKETELERFKVKRNDVQRAYFLAVSAIFEPERALERLVWAQTSILANAISSYFIDDCFLGKLHEEFTLYFLRKENPNISSQECFSRIGEQDKRKEGLVLAATLNQTLELMSSESASLSQNQGQQDYTYYHLRRAWKKWLLTWRVSRACYETDYSLSPMGQMGLLLVNSIEICAGRFGRDEVRLNCEKYRKILQLTSSICYRLHHMTLLCQDSPRQQGDKIKVDKEAERDMEKLTQMLVESPNFHKCNIKETILSVVKSFYYIAHCPPATVDKHISMVLFDKAI
;
A
#
# COMPACT_ATOMS: atom_id res chain seq x y z
N MET A 1 11.97 -14.40 13.52
CA MET A 1 11.69 -14.04 14.93
C MET A 1 11.05 -15.18 15.69
N TYR A 2 9.76 -15.52 15.51
CA TYR A 2 9.16 -16.61 16.32
C TYR A 2 9.77 -17.98 16.02
N ILE A 3 10.11 -18.25 14.75
CA ILE A 3 10.84 -19.47 14.33
C ILE A 3 12.15 -19.64 15.11
N ASP A 4 12.87 -18.55 15.40
CA ASP A 4 14.15 -18.57 16.12
C ASP A 4 13.97 -18.71 17.64
N GLN A 5 12.76 -18.49 18.15
CA GLN A 5 12.43 -18.48 19.59
C GLN A 5 11.69 -19.74 20.04
N TYR A 6 11.02 -20.42 19.12
CA TYR A 6 10.25 -21.61 19.41
C TYR A 6 11.19 -22.78 19.77
N GLY A 7 11.11 -23.25 21.02
CA GLY A 7 12.05 -24.24 21.56
C GLY A 7 11.83 -25.68 21.09
N GLY A 8 10.85 -25.92 20.21
CA GLY A 8 10.54 -27.25 19.69
C GLY A 8 10.22 -28.23 20.81
N SER A 9 10.80 -29.42 20.78
CA SER A 9 10.61 -30.42 21.83
C SER A 9 11.25 -30.02 23.17
N SER A 10 12.08 -28.97 23.23
CA SER A 10 12.83 -28.57 24.43
C SER A 10 12.00 -27.78 25.45
N ASP A 11 10.86 -27.23 25.05
CA ASP A 11 10.00 -26.46 25.97
C ASP A 11 9.48 -27.32 27.13
N VAL A 12 9.45 -26.75 28.32
CA VAL A 12 8.98 -27.41 29.56
C VAL A 12 7.88 -26.59 30.21
N TRP A 13 6.80 -27.27 30.59
CA TRP A 13 5.66 -26.66 31.26
C TRP A 13 5.70 -26.95 32.76
N ILE A 14 5.25 -25.97 33.55
CA ILE A 14 5.25 -26.04 35.02
C ILE A 14 3.84 -26.32 35.51
N GLY A 15 3.67 -27.40 36.26
CA GLY A 15 2.42 -27.76 36.96
C GLY A 15 2.74 -28.30 38.36
N LYS A 16 2.01 -29.33 38.82
CA LYS A 16 2.41 -30.07 40.04
C LYS A 16 3.78 -30.75 39.88
N THR A 17 4.10 -31.14 38.65
CA THR A 17 5.39 -31.66 38.20
C THR A 17 5.75 -30.98 36.88
N LEU A 18 7.02 -31.04 36.48
CA LEU A 18 7.42 -30.64 35.13
C LEU A 18 6.80 -31.60 34.11
N TYR A 19 6.23 -31.06 33.05
CA TYR A 19 5.61 -31.86 31.99
C TYR A 19 5.88 -31.28 30.60
N ARG A 20 5.63 -32.07 29.56
CA ARG A 20 5.80 -31.70 28.15
C ARG A 20 4.44 -31.71 27.44
N MET A 21 4.32 -30.90 26.39
CA MET A 21 3.10 -30.79 25.57
C MET A 21 3.43 -31.11 24.11
N PRO A 22 3.51 -32.39 23.70
CA PRO A 22 3.98 -32.76 22.36
C PRO A 22 3.14 -32.20 21.21
N LEU A 23 1.85 -31.95 21.45
CA LEU A 23 0.94 -31.34 20.47
C LEU A 23 1.08 -29.82 20.35
N VAL A 24 1.90 -29.19 21.21
CA VAL A 24 2.17 -27.75 21.24
C VAL A 24 3.64 -27.45 20.94
N SER A 25 4.55 -28.22 21.55
CA SER A 25 6.01 -28.05 21.53
C SER A 25 6.64 -29.31 20.91
N ASN A 26 7.02 -29.26 19.63
CA ASN A 26 7.68 -30.36 18.92
C ASN A 26 8.58 -29.88 17.78
N ASP A 27 9.58 -30.70 17.45
CA ASP A 27 10.58 -30.35 16.44
C ASP A 27 10.03 -30.41 15.00
N LEU A 28 8.95 -31.16 14.76
CA LEU A 28 8.32 -31.26 13.45
C LEU A 28 7.71 -29.90 13.03
N PHE A 29 7.06 -29.20 13.95
CA PHE A 29 6.52 -27.86 13.70
C PHE A 29 7.63 -26.86 13.40
N LEU A 30 8.74 -26.92 14.15
CA LEU A 30 9.89 -26.05 13.91
C LEU A 30 10.53 -26.33 12.55
N LEU A 31 10.74 -27.60 12.20
CA LEU A 31 11.31 -28.01 10.92
C LEU A 31 10.43 -27.54 9.76
N LEU A 32 9.12 -27.82 9.83
CA LEU A 32 8.18 -27.40 8.80
C LEU A 32 8.15 -25.88 8.64
N ALA A 33 8.13 -25.12 9.74
CA ALA A 33 8.11 -23.66 9.70
C ALA A 33 9.37 -23.08 9.05
N LYS A 34 10.55 -23.66 9.32
CA LYS A 34 11.82 -23.25 8.67
C LYS A 34 11.80 -23.50 7.17
N GLU A 35 11.38 -24.70 6.76
CA GLU A 35 11.32 -25.09 5.34
C GLU A 35 10.29 -24.24 4.57
N ASP A 36 9.10 -24.04 5.12
CA ASP A 36 8.04 -23.24 4.51
C ASP A 36 8.45 -21.77 4.39
N PHE A 37 9.04 -21.20 5.44
CA PHE A 37 9.57 -19.84 5.43
C PHE A 37 10.66 -19.67 4.36
N ASN A 38 11.65 -20.56 4.33
CA ASN A 38 12.75 -20.50 3.36
C ASN A 38 12.25 -20.66 1.92
N ARG A 39 11.25 -21.51 1.69
CA ARG A 39 10.63 -21.67 0.37
C ARG A 39 9.89 -20.42 -0.08
N CYS A 40 9.09 -19.82 0.79
CA CYS A 40 8.39 -18.56 0.49
C CYS A 40 9.41 -17.44 0.23
N GLN A 41 10.44 -17.32 1.06
CA GLN A 41 11.49 -16.31 0.92
C GLN A 41 12.17 -16.37 -0.45
N LEU A 42 12.48 -17.56 -0.97
CA LEU A 42 13.06 -17.72 -2.31
C LEU A 42 12.17 -17.16 -3.43
N ILE A 43 10.86 -17.38 -3.33
CA ILE A 43 9.89 -16.84 -4.29
C ILE A 43 9.85 -15.31 -4.17
N HIS A 44 9.83 -14.79 -2.94
CA HIS A 44 9.80 -13.36 -2.69
C HIS A 44 11.07 -12.64 -3.18
N GLN A 45 12.24 -13.28 -3.11
CA GLN A 45 13.48 -12.75 -3.68
C GLN A 45 13.40 -12.61 -5.21
N LEU A 46 12.81 -13.58 -5.90
CA LEU A 46 12.60 -13.53 -7.34
C LEU A 46 11.61 -12.42 -7.73
N GLU A 47 10.50 -12.31 -7.01
CA GLU A 47 9.52 -11.25 -7.20
C GLU A 47 10.14 -9.86 -6.98
N LEU A 48 10.92 -9.67 -5.91
CA LEU A 48 11.63 -8.42 -5.64
C LEU A 48 12.65 -8.10 -6.73
N HIS A 49 13.35 -9.10 -7.25
CA HIS A 49 14.27 -8.91 -8.37
C HIS A 49 13.55 -8.38 -9.61
N ASN A 50 12.43 -9.00 -9.99
CA ASN A 50 11.62 -8.56 -11.12
C ASN A 50 11.04 -7.16 -10.89
N LEU A 51 10.60 -6.85 -9.67
CA LEU A 51 10.12 -5.51 -9.32
C LEU A 51 11.25 -4.45 -9.45
N GLN A 52 12.49 -4.79 -9.12
CA GLN A 52 13.64 -3.90 -9.31
C GLN A 52 13.97 -3.68 -10.80
N ILE A 53 13.74 -4.67 -11.66
CA ILE A 53 13.87 -4.51 -13.12
C ILE A 53 12.79 -3.54 -13.61
N TRP A 54 11.52 -3.78 -13.27
CA TRP A 54 10.41 -2.89 -13.61
C TRP A 54 10.65 -1.44 -13.14
N TYR A 55 11.17 -1.25 -11.93
CA TYR A 55 11.52 0.08 -11.41
C TYR A 55 12.58 0.81 -12.25
N LYS A 56 13.58 0.08 -12.77
CA LYS A 56 14.60 0.66 -13.66
C LYS A 56 14.02 1.02 -15.02
N GLU A 57 13.21 0.13 -15.60
CA GLU A 57 12.57 0.33 -16.91
C GLU A 57 11.59 1.50 -16.93
N THR A 58 10.94 1.76 -15.79
CA THR A 58 10.00 2.88 -15.64
C THR A 58 10.65 4.22 -15.32
N GLU A 59 11.99 4.25 -15.16
CA GLU A 59 12.79 5.45 -14.86
C GLU A 59 12.29 6.28 -13.66
N LEU A 60 11.65 5.62 -12.68
CA LEU A 60 11.01 6.30 -11.54
C LEU A 60 12.00 7.00 -10.60
N GLU A 61 13.29 6.74 -10.73
CA GLU A 61 14.37 7.45 -10.05
C GLU A 61 14.33 8.97 -10.31
N ARG A 62 13.89 9.38 -11.51
CA ARG A 62 13.72 10.81 -11.86
C ARG A 62 12.66 11.51 -11.00
N PHE A 63 11.74 10.75 -10.41
CA PHE A 63 10.67 11.24 -9.54
C PHE A 63 10.98 11.00 -8.05
N LYS A 64 12.27 11.01 -7.68
CA LYS A 64 12.78 10.88 -6.31
C LYS A 64 12.49 9.55 -5.61
N VAL A 65 11.97 8.55 -6.32
CA VAL A 65 11.85 7.19 -5.79
C VAL A 65 13.24 6.56 -5.78
N LYS A 66 13.73 6.15 -4.61
CA LYS A 66 15.02 5.47 -4.45
C LYS A 66 14.84 3.96 -4.50
N ARG A 67 15.92 3.23 -4.77
CA ARG A 67 15.94 1.75 -4.70
C ARG A 67 15.47 1.20 -3.36
N ASN A 68 15.79 1.88 -2.25
CA ASN A 68 15.35 1.48 -0.91
C ASN A 68 13.82 1.62 -0.74
N ASP A 69 13.19 2.57 -1.44
CA ASP A 69 11.73 2.73 -1.41
C ASP A 69 11.03 1.55 -2.08
N VAL A 70 11.64 0.99 -3.15
CA VAL A 70 11.15 -0.23 -3.82
C VAL A 70 11.22 -1.43 -2.89
N GLN A 71 12.37 -1.63 -2.23
CA GLN A 71 12.55 -2.73 -1.27
C GLN A 71 11.58 -2.59 -0.09
N ARG A 72 11.41 -1.38 0.43
CA ARG A 72 10.49 -1.10 1.53
C ARG A 72 9.03 -1.33 1.13
N ALA A 73 8.61 -0.85 -0.04
CA ALA A 73 7.25 -1.05 -0.53
C ALA A 73 6.93 -2.55 -0.70
N TYR A 74 7.86 -3.31 -1.27
CA TYR A 74 7.71 -4.76 -1.42
C TYR A 74 7.73 -5.48 -0.07
N PHE A 75 8.65 -5.11 0.83
CA PHE A 75 8.72 -5.65 2.20
C PHE A 75 7.40 -5.47 2.96
N LEU A 76 6.78 -4.30 2.88
CA LEU A 76 5.49 -4.04 3.53
C LEU A 76 4.37 -4.91 2.95
N ALA A 77 4.38 -5.13 1.64
CA ALA A 77 3.41 -5.99 0.97
C ALA A 77 3.61 -7.47 1.36
N VAL A 78 4.85 -7.98 1.31
CA VAL A 78 5.13 -9.39 1.63
C VAL A 78 4.96 -9.72 3.10
N SER A 79 5.21 -8.77 4.00
CA SER A 79 5.00 -8.96 5.44
C SER A 79 3.51 -9.08 5.80
N ALA A 80 2.62 -8.64 4.91
CA ALA A 80 1.17 -8.75 5.04
C ALA A 80 0.57 -9.92 4.26
N ILE A 81 1.09 -10.18 3.05
CA ILE A 81 0.57 -11.18 2.11
C ILE A 81 1.74 -12.05 1.68
N PHE A 82 2.09 -13.06 2.47
CA PHE A 82 3.30 -13.87 2.24
C PHE A 82 3.03 -15.13 1.42
N GLU A 83 1.77 -15.53 1.23
CA GLU A 83 1.40 -16.78 0.58
C GLU A 83 1.82 -16.79 -0.90
N PRO A 84 2.55 -17.80 -1.39
CA PRO A 84 3.07 -17.84 -2.77
C PRO A 84 2.02 -17.54 -3.84
N GLU A 85 0.80 -18.04 -3.66
CA GLU A 85 -0.30 -17.94 -4.62
C GLU A 85 -0.84 -16.51 -4.79
N ARG A 86 -0.48 -15.60 -3.88
CA ARG A 86 -0.96 -14.22 -3.83
C ARG A 86 0.07 -13.20 -4.34
N ALA A 87 0.98 -13.64 -5.22
CA ALA A 87 2.03 -12.79 -5.82
C ALA A 87 1.49 -11.52 -6.46
N LEU A 88 0.40 -11.61 -7.23
CA LEU A 88 -0.23 -10.44 -7.86
C LEU A 88 -0.63 -9.37 -6.83
N GLU A 89 -1.20 -9.77 -5.69
CA GLU A 89 -1.61 -8.84 -4.65
C GLU A 89 -0.42 -8.09 -4.04
N ARG A 90 0.70 -8.80 -3.80
CA ARG A 90 1.95 -8.20 -3.32
C ARG A 90 2.53 -7.21 -4.33
N LEU A 91 2.63 -7.61 -5.60
CA LEU A 91 3.22 -6.79 -6.66
C LEU A 91 2.37 -5.54 -6.90
N VAL A 92 1.04 -5.69 -6.94
CA VAL A 92 0.11 -4.56 -7.08
C VAL A 92 0.24 -3.59 -5.93
N TRP A 93 0.32 -4.08 -4.68
CA TRP A 93 0.56 -3.24 -3.52
C TRP A 93 1.85 -2.43 -3.70
N ALA A 94 2.96 -3.11 -3.99
CA ALA A 94 4.28 -2.48 -4.11
C ALA A 94 4.33 -1.45 -5.24
N GLN A 95 3.89 -1.82 -6.45
CA GLN A 95 3.85 -0.93 -7.61
C GLN A 95 2.93 0.29 -7.37
N THR A 96 1.76 0.08 -6.75
CA THR A 96 0.83 1.17 -6.40
C THR A 96 1.48 2.14 -5.41
N SER A 97 2.16 1.61 -4.40
CA SER A 97 2.89 2.42 -3.41
C SER A 97 3.99 3.25 -4.06
N ILE A 98 4.79 2.62 -4.92
CA ILE A 98 5.91 3.25 -5.62
C ILE A 98 5.43 4.36 -6.56
N LEU A 99 4.41 4.09 -7.37
CA LEU A 99 3.84 5.07 -8.31
C LEU A 99 3.20 6.25 -7.58
N ALA A 100 2.48 5.99 -6.49
CA ALA A 100 1.87 7.07 -5.73
C ALA A 100 2.91 7.95 -5.03
N ASN A 101 4.03 7.37 -4.57
CA ASN A 101 5.15 8.13 -4.02
C ASN A 101 5.85 8.97 -5.10
N ALA A 102 6.04 8.42 -6.31
CA ALA A 102 6.58 9.17 -7.46
C ALA A 102 5.69 10.36 -7.81
N ILE A 103 4.37 10.14 -7.92
CA ILE A 103 3.39 11.18 -8.23
C ILE A 103 3.32 12.23 -7.11
N SER A 104 3.34 11.79 -5.85
CA SER A 104 3.39 12.69 -4.70
C SER A 104 4.61 13.59 -4.75
N SER A 105 5.78 13.02 -5.00
CA SER A 105 7.04 13.78 -5.09
C SER A 105 7.01 14.78 -6.24
N TYR A 106 6.51 14.36 -7.40
CA TYR A 106 6.31 15.23 -8.57
C TYR A 106 5.38 16.42 -8.26
N PHE A 107 4.28 16.20 -7.52
CA PHE A 107 3.34 17.26 -7.15
C PHE A 107 3.82 18.17 -6.02
N ILE A 108 4.68 17.67 -5.12
CA ILE A 108 5.24 18.45 -4.00
C ILE A 108 6.39 19.36 -4.47
N ASP A 109 7.21 18.90 -5.41
CA ASP A 109 8.33 19.66 -5.98
C ASP A 109 7.90 20.78 -6.94
N ASP A 110 6.61 20.90 -7.19
CA ASP A 110 6.07 21.86 -8.13
C ASP A 110 5.80 23.22 -7.45
N CYS A 111 6.57 24.26 -7.80
CA CYS A 111 6.29 25.64 -7.40
C CYS A 111 5.10 26.27 -8.17
N PHE A 112 4.53 25.61 -9.18
CA PHE A 112 3.44 26.09 -10.05
C PHE A 112 2.10 25.33 -9.83
N LEU A 113 1.97 24.80 -8.60
CA LEU A 113 1.06 23.78 -8.07
C LEU A 113 -0.27 23.49 -8.78
N GLY A 114 -1.05 24.45 -9.27
CA GLY A 114 -2.41 24.18 -9.79
C GLY A 114 -2.45 23.53 -11.18
N LYS A 115 -1.67 24.07 -12.11
CA LYS A 115 -1.85 23.84 -13.55
C LYS A 115 -1.27 22.50 -14.02
N LEU A 116 -0.12 22.09 -13.49
CA LEU A 116 0.52 20.81 -13.84
C LEU A 116 -0.24 19.60 -13.28
N HIS A 117 -0.79 19.72 -12.06
CA HIS A 117 -1.68 18.69 -11.51
C HIS A 117 -2.94 18.51 -12.35
N GLU A 118 -3.57 19.62 -12.76
CA GLU A 118 -4.76 19.60 -13.60
C GLU A 118 -4.45 18.99 -14.97
N GLU A 119 -3.33 19.36 -15.60
CA GLU A 119 -2.90 18.79 -16.89
C GLU A 119 -2.54 17.31 -16.78
N PHE A 120 -1.80 16.89 -15.75
CA PHE A 120 -1.52 15.49 -15.47
C PHE A 120 -2.82 14.70 -15.28
N THR A 121 -3.73 15.22 -14.46
CA THR A 121 -5.01 14.57 -14.16
C THR A 121 -5.86 14.49 -15.43
N LEU A 122 -5.97 15.57 -16.20
CA LEU A 122 -6.70 15.59 -17.47
C LEU A 122 -6.08 14.63 -18.49
N TYR A 123 -4.75 14.56 -18.60
CA TYR A 123 -4.09 13.63 -19.49
C TYR A 123 -4.32 12.18 -19.07
N PHE A 124 -4.16 11.88 -17.77
CA PHE A 124 -4.51 10.57 -17.22
C PHE A 124 -5.96 10.20 -17.54
N LEU A 125 -6.88 11.17 -17.47
CA LEU A 125 -8.31 11.00 -17.77
C LEU A 125 -8.64 10.90 -19.27
N ARG A 126 -7.86 11.53 -20.15
CA ARG A 126 -8.16 11.73 -21.59
C ARG A 126 -8.30 10.44 -22.38
N LYS A 127 -7.84 9.28 -21.88
CA LYS A 127 -8.09 7.97 -22.52
C LYS A 127 -9.60 7.64 -22.69
N GLU A 128 -10.51 8.43 -22.08
CA GLU A 128 -11.97 8.37 -22.28
C GLU A 128 -12.52 9.28 -23.42
N ASN A 129 -11.75 10.24 -23.96
CA ASN A 129 -12.22 11.18 -24.99
C ASN A 129 -11.06 11.77 -25.84
N PRO A 130 -10.89 11.34 -27.11
CA PRO A 130 -9.79 11.79 -27.97
C PRO A 130 -9.93 13.23 -28.52
N ASN A 131 -11.07 13.91 -28.32
CA ASN A 131 -11.40 15.17 -28.99
C ASN A 131 -10.92 16.46 -28.32
N ILE A 132 -10.02 16.39 -27.33
CA ILE A 132 -9.48 17.62 -26.72
C ILE A 132 -8.15 17.96 -27.42
N SER A 133 -8.15 18.94 -28.31
CA SER A 133 -6.92 19.50 -28.87
C SER A 133 -6.17 20.28 -27.80
N SER A 134 -4.90 19.95 -27.58
CA SER A 134 -4.01 20.73 -26.71
C SER A 134 -3.40 21.90 -27.50
N GLN A 135 -4.08 23.03 -27.48
CA GLN A 135 -3.62 24.32 -28.03
C GLN A 135 -4.35 25.36 -27.17
N GLU A 136 -3.79 26.30 -26.41
CA GLU A 136 -2.49 26.96 -26.19
C GLU A 136 -2.43 27.35 -24.68
N CYS A 137 -1.28 27.63 -24.04
CA CYS A 137 -0.77 29.00 -23.86
C CYS A 137 0.57 29.02 -23.10
N PHE A 138 1.53 29.73 -23.71
CA PHE A 138 2.74 30.46 -23.25
C PHE A 138 3.56 30.02 -22.02
N SER A 139 4.88 30.17 -22.18
CA SER A 139 5.97 29.34 -21.67
C SER A 139 6.94 30.02 -20.69
N ARG A 140 7.54 29.21 -19.80
CA ARG A 140 8.98 29.25 -19.47
C ARG A 140 9.63 27.91 -19.85
N ILE A 141 10.91 27.91 -20.25
CA ILE A 141 11.65 26.71 -20.72
C ILE A 141 11.59 25.56 -19.68
N GLY A 142 11.63 25.86 -18.38
CA GLY A 142 11.51 24.85 -17.32
C GLY A 142 10.11 24.24 -17.12
N GLU A 143 9.04 24.90 -17.57
CA GLU A 143 7.67 24.37 -17.47
C GLU A 143 7.38 23.30 -18.53
N GLN A 144 8.05 23.37 -19.69
CA GLN A 144 7.90 22.38 -20.74
C GLN A 144 8.52 21.03 -20.36
N ASP A 145 9.68 21.05 -19.71
CA ASP A 145 10.36 19.80 -19.32
C ASP A 145 9.63 19.11 -18.16
N LYS A 146 9.19 19.86 -17.13
CA LYS A 146 8.32 19.31 -16.08
C LYS A 146 6.99 18.78 -16.63
N ARG A 147 6.40 19.41 -17.66
CA ARG A 147 5.22 18.86 -18.34
C ARG A 147 5.51 17.53 -19.01
N LYS A 148 6.59 17.43 -19.77
CA LYS A 148 6.99 16.17 -20.43
C LYS A 148 7.19 15.07 -19.40
N GLU A 149 7.85 15.36 -18.29
CA GLU A 149 8.02 14.44 -17.16
C GLU A 149 6.67 13.98 -16.60
N GLY A 150 5.72 14.89 -16.39
CA GLY A 150 4.37 14.55 -15.94
C GLY A 150 3.62 13.66 -16.94
N LEU A 151 3.76 13.90 -18.24
CA LEU A 151 3.17 13.06 -19.29
C LEU A 151 3.78 11.66 -19.32
N VAL A 152 5.11 11.56 -19.16
CA VAL A 152 5.82 10.27 -19.03
C VAL A 152 5.30 9.51 -17.81
N LEU A 153 5.23 10.16 -16.65
CA LEU A 153 4.74 9.53 -15.42
C LEU A 153 3.28 9.06 -15.55
N ALA A 154 2.42 9.84 -16.18
CA ALA A 154 1.03 9.44 -16.44
C ALA A 154 0.92 8.28 -17.44
N ALA A 155 1.81 8.23 -18.44
CA ALA A 155 1.89 7.09 -19.37
C ALA A 155 2.37 5.83 -18.64
N THR A 156 3.42 5.94 -17.82
CA THR A 156 3.93 4.86 -16.96
C THR A 156 2.86 4.33 -16.02
N LEU A 157 2.08 5.21 -15.39
CA LEU A 157 0.93 4.82 -14.57
C LEU A 157 -0.07 3.99 -15.41
N ASN A 158 -0.52 4.52 -16.55
CA ASN A 158 -1.49 3.82 -17.39
C ASN A 158 -1.01 2.45 -17.88
N GLN A 159 0.24 2.36 -18.33
CA GLN A 159 0.85 1.11 -18.77
C GLN A 159 0.93 0.10 -17.62
N THR A 160 1.30 0.55 -16.43
CA THR A 160 1.33 -0.32 -15.25
C THR A 160 -0.08 -0.81 -14.88
N LEU A 161 -1.10 0.04 -14.96
CA LEU A 161 -2.50 -0.39 -14.73
C LEU A 161 -2.98 -1.40 -15.77
N GLU A 162 -2.56 -1.28 -17.03
CA GLU A 162 -2.85 -2.27 -18.07
C GLU A 162 -2.19 -3.61 -17.75
N LEU A 163 -0.92 -3.60 -17.38
CA LEU A 163 -0.19 -4.81 -16.98
C LEU A 163 -0.88 -5.52 -15.79
N MET A 164 -1.17 -4.78 -14.71
CA MET A 164 -1.89 -5.32 -13.55
C MET A 164 -3.26 -5.93 -13.94
N SER A 165 -3.99 -5.26 -14.83
CA SER A 165 -5.29 -5.76 -15.30
C SER A 165 -5.18 -7.02 -16.15
N SER A 166 -4.13 -7.13 -16.97
CA SER A 166 -3.86 -8.29 -17.81
C SER A 166 -3.42 -9.51 -16.99
N GLU A 167 -2.56 -9.30 -15.98
CA GLU A 167 -2.14 -10.34 -15.04
C GLU A 167 -3.34 -10.85 -14.22
N SER A 168 -4.16 -9.94 -13.70
CA SER A 168 -5.41 -10.30 -13.00
C SER A 168 -6.35 -11.13 -13.88
N ALA A 169 -6.53 -10.73 -15.14
CA ALA A 169 -7.38 -11.46 -16.08
C ALA A 169 -6.86 -12.87 -16.36
N SER A 170 -5.54 -13.03 -16.51
CA SER A 170 -4.89 -14.33 -16.76
C SER A 170 -5.16 -15.37 -15.68
N LEU A 171 -5.33 -14.92 -14.42
CA LEU A 171 -5.64 -15.79 -13.28
C LEU A 171 -7.14 -16.16 -13.18
N SER A 172 -8.02 -15.41 -13.84
CA SER A 172 -9.46 -15.45 -13.58
C SER A 172 -10.30 -16.26 -14.57
N GLN A 173 -9.72 -16.76 -15.67
CA GLN A 173 -10.39 -17.50 -16.78
C GLN A 173 -11.64 -16.82 -17.41
N ASN A 174 -12.03 -15.62 -16.99
CA ASN A 174 -13.25 -14.94 -17.42
C ASN A 174 -12.98 -13.92 -18.54
N GLN A 175 -13.64 -14.10 -19.69
CA GLN A 175 -13.65 -13.11 -20.76
C GLN A 175 -14.31 -11.80 -20.26
N GLY A 176 -13.60 -10.67 -20.37
CA GLY A 176 -14.04 -9.36 -19.86
C GLY A 176 -13.52 -8.95 -18.48
N GLN A 177 -12.79 -9.82 -17.76
CA GLN A 177 -12.19 -9.46 -16.46
C GLN A 177 -11.13 -8.36 -16.59
N GLN A 178 -10.37 -8.34 -17.69
CA GLN A 178 -9.32 -7.34 -17.91
C GLN A 178 -9.90 -5.93 -17.94
N ASP A 179 -10.89 -5.68 -18.81
CA ASP A 179 -11.53 -4.37 -18.96
C ASP A 179 -12.20 -3.91 -17.66
N TYR A 180 -12.87 -4.82 -16.96
CA TYR A 180 -13.46 -4.57 -15.65
C TYR A 180 -12.40 -4.13 -14.62
N THR A 181 -11.30 -4.89 -14.51
CA THR A 181 -10.21 -4.63 -13.58
C THR A 181 -9.54 -3.30 -13.91
N TYR A 182 -9.23 -3.06 -15.18
CA TYR A 182 -8.62 -1.81 -15.66
C TYR A 182 -9.50 -0.60 -15.38
N TYR A 183 -10.80 -0.68 -15.67
CA TYR A 183 -11.78 0.37 -15.39
C TYR A 183 -11.80 0.73 -13.89
N HIS A 184 -11.89 -0.28 -13.02
CA HIS A 184 -11.94 -0.05 -11.58
C HIS A 184 -10.62 0.49 -11.02
N LEU A 185 -9.47 0.03 -11.51
CA LEU A 185 -8.17 0.59 -11.16
C LEU A 185 -8.09 2.06 -11.56
N ARG A 186 -8.40 2.40 -12.81
CA ARG A 186 -8.40 3.82 -13.26
C ARG A 186 -9.35 4.67 -12.43
N ARG A 187 -10.53 4.15 -12.06
CA ARG A 187 -11.47 4.87 -11.19
C ARG A 187 -10.90 5.11 -9.78
N ALA A 188 -10.21 4.14 -9.19
CA ALA A 188 -9.56 4.29 -7.89
C ALA A 188 -8.43 5.34 -7.94
N TRP A 189 -7.58 5.27 -8.96
CA TRP A 189 -6.51 6.24 -9.20
C TRP A 189 -7.04 7.64 -9.49
N LYS A 190 -8.08 7.77 -10.30
CA LYS A 190 -8.79 9.04 -10.54
C LYS A 190 -9.29 9.65 -9.22
N LYS A 191 -9.93 8.84 -8.37
CA LYS A 191 -10.41 9.31 -7.06
C LYS A 191 -9.26 9.83 -6.21
N TRP A 192 -8.15 9.08 -6.13
CA TRP A 192 -6.96 9.50 -5.39
C TRP A 192 -6.33 10.78 -5.97
N LEU A 193 -6.13 10.88 -7.28
CA LEU A 193 -5.58 12.08 -7.93
C LEU A 193 -6.42 13.33 -7.67
N LEU A 194 -7.75 13.21 -7.61
CA LEU A 194 -8.64 14.34 -7.30
C LEU A 194 -8.54 14.82 -5.85
N THR A 195 -8.04 14.00 -4.91
CA THR A 195 -7.84 14.43 -3.51
C THR A 195 -6.79 15.53 -3.39
N TRP A 196 -5.81 15.53 -4.29
CA TRP A 196 -4.81 16.60 -4.39
C TRP A 196 -5.44 17.95 -4.79
N ARG A 197 -6.58 17.96 -5.50
CA ARG A 197 -7.34 19.19 -5.77
C ARG A 197 -8.11 19.68 -4.54
N VAL A 198 -8.77 18.76 -3.82
CA VAL A 198 -9.58 19.09 -2.64
C VAL A 198 -8.72 19.55 -1.46
N SER A 199 -7.61 18.85 -1.20
CA SER A 199 -6.64 19.21 -0.16
C SER A 199 -6.03 20.59 -0.35
N ARG A 200 -6.09 21.17 -1.56
CA ARG A 200 -5.61 22.52 -1.87
C ARG A 200 -6.69 23.60 -1.72
N ALA A 201 -7.97 23.21 -1.76
CA ALA A 201 -9.11 24.13 -1.62
C ALA A 201 -9.57 24.28 -0.15
N CYS A 202 -9.29 23.28 0.68
CA CYS A 202 -9.68 23.25 2.09
C CYS A 202 -8.49 23.60 2.99
N TYR A 203 -8.50 24.78 3.60
CA TYR A 203 -7.65 25.07 4.75
C TYR A 203 -8.16 24.23 5.95
N GLU A 204 -7.42 23.18 6.28
CA GLU A 204 -7.27 22.56 7.63
C GLU A 204 -8.42 21.79 8.32
N THR A 205 -9.55 21.42 7.69
CA THR A 205 -10.68 20.83 8.46
C THR A 205 -11.08 19.38 8.20
N ASP A 206 -10.81 18.78 7.02
CA ASP A 206 -11.14 17.36 6.78
C ASP A 206 -9.91 16.53 6.35
N TYR A 207 -9.18 16.05 7.36
CA TYR A 207 -7.99 15.21 7.23
C TYR A 207 -8.25 13.87 6.52
N SER A 208 -9.50 13.40 6.49
CA SER A 208 -9.85 12.15 5.81
C SER A 208 -9.73 12.25 4.29
N LEU A 209 -9.72 13.47 3.73
CA LEU A 209 -9.59 13.76 2.30
C LEU A 209 -8.16 14.09 1.85
N SER A 210 -7.17 13.99 2.75
CA SER A 210 -5.76 14.16 2.38
C SER A 210 -5.30 13.07 1.41
N PRO A 211 -4.47 13.39 0.39
CA PRO A 211 -3.88 12.39 -0.49
C PRO A 211 -3.15 11.27 0.24
N MET A 212 -2.50 11.60 1.36
CA MET A 212 -1.75 10.62 2.15
C MET A 212 -2.67 9.69 2.94
N GLY A 213 -3.79 10.21 3.46
CA GLY A 213 -4.83 9.36 4.04
C GLY A 213 -5.51 8.47 3.00
N GLN A 214 -5.79 9.03 1.83
CA GLN A 214 -6.42 8.31 0.73
C GLN A 214 -5.48 7.31 0.04
N MET A 215 -4.16 7.38 0.29
CA MET A 215 -3.18 6.39 -0.15
C MET A 215 -3.51 5.00 0.39
N GLY A 216 -3.86 4.89 1.68
CA GLY A 216 -4.25 3.62 2.27
C GLY A 216 -5.47 3.01 1.56
N LEU A 217 -6.46 3.85 1.22
CA LEU A 217 -7.61 3.40 0.44
C LEU A 217 -7.26 3.04 -1.01
N LEU A 218 -6.32 3.75 -1.64
CA LEU A 218 -5.83 3.41 -2.97
C LEU A 218 -5.17 2.02 -2.97
N LEU A 219 -4.36 1.70 -1.96
CA LEU A 219 -3.75 0.37 -1.81
C LEU A 219 -4.81 -0.71 -1.64
N VAL A 220 -5.73 -0.53 -0.68
CA VAL A 220 -6.81 -1.49 -0.43
C VAL A 220 -7.60 -1.75 -1.72
N ASN A 221 -8.01 -0.69 -2.42
CA ASN A 221 -8.78 -0.85 -3.66
C ASN A 221 -7.95 -1.56 -4.73
N SER A 222 -6.68 -1.19 -4.94
CA SER A 222 -5.84 -1.79 -5.98
C SER A 222 -5.64 -3.29 -5.76
N ILE A 223 -5.38 -3.70 -4.51
CA ILE A 223 -5.24 -5.10 -4.11
C ILE A 223 -6.55 -5.87 -4.37
N GLU A 224 -7.68 -5.36 -3.87
CA GLU A 224 -8.97 -6.05 -4.01
C GLU A 224 -9.46 -6.13 -5.45
N ILE A 225 -9.19 -5.08 -6.26
CA ILE A 225 -9.53 -5.05 -7.68
C ILE A 225 -8.74 -6.13 -8.43
N CYS A 226 -7.42 -6.15 -8.26
CA CYS A 226 -6.57 -7.12 -8.97
C CYS A 226 -6.77 -8.55 -8.48
N ALA A 227 -7.18 -8.73 -7.23
CA ALA A 227 -7.56 -10.04 -6.71
C ALA A 227 -8.95 -10.53 -7.19
N GLY A 228 -9.68 -9.73 -7.97
CA GLY A 228 -11.02 -10.09 -8.45
C GLY A 228 -12.11 -10.06 -7.36
N ARG A 229 -11.81 -9.48 -6.20
CA ARG A 229 -12.71 -9.40 -5.02
C ARG A 229 -13.49 -8.09 -4.95
N PHE A 230 -13.15 -7.13 -5.81
CA PHE A 230 -13.83 -5.86 -5.94
C PHE A 230 -15.14 -5.99 -6.74
N GLY A 231 -16.26 -5.52 -6.18
CA GLY A 231 -17.47 -5.21 -6.95
C GLY A 231 -18.41 -6.35 -7.39
N ARG A 232 -18.34 -7.57 -6.81
CA ARG A 232 -19.40 -8.59 -7.02
C ARG A 232 -20.58 -8.52 -6.03
N ASP A 233 -20.45 -7.72 -4.97
CA ASP A 233 -21.54 -7.47 -4.02
C ASP A 233 -21.99 -6.01 -4.15
N GLU A 234 -22.92 -5.70 -5.06
CA GLU A 234 -23.56 -4.38 -5.12
C GLU A 234 -24.25 -4.01 -3.79
N VAL A 235 -24.49 -5.00 -2.93
CA VAL A 235 -24.99 -4.86 -1.55
C VAL A 235 -23.94 -4.30 -0.56
N ARG A 236 -22.63 -4.27 -0.90
CA ARG A 236 -21.55 -3.77 -0.01
C ARG A 236 -21.53 -2.26 0.20
N LEU A 237 -22.09 -1.48 -0.72
CA LEU A 237 -21.72 -0.06 -0.86
C LEU A 237 -22.68 0.93 -0.19
N ASN A 238 -23.83 0.47 0.33
CA ASN A 238 -24.84 1.34 0.95
C ASN A 238 -24.92 1.23 2.48
N CYS A 239 -24.04 0.46 3.13
CA CYS A 239 -24.02 0.40 4.58
C CYS A 239 -23.21 1.58 5.15
N GLU A 240 -23.85 2.41 5.97
CA GLU A 240 -23.20 3.48 6.74
C GLU A 240 -21.93 2.99 7.49
N LYS A 241 -21.94 1.72 7.92
CA LYS A 241 -20.81 1.03 8.57
C LYS A 241 -19.58 0.94 7.66
N TYR A 242 -19.76 0.61 6.38
CA TYR A 242 -18.65 0.52 5.42
C TYR A 242 -18.04 1.90 5.16
N ARG A 243 -18.88 2.92 4.98
CA ARG A 243 -18.42 4.31 4.84
C ARG A 243 -17.59 4.75 6.04
N LYS A 244 -18.04 4.42 7.26
CA LYS A 244 -17.31 4.67 8.50
C LYS A 244 -15.96 3.94 8.55
N ILE A 245 -15.89 2.67 8.13
CA ILE A 245 -14.63 1.91 8.03
C ILE A 245 -13.65 2.59 7.07
N LEU A 246 -14.10 3.00 5.89
CA LEU A 246 -13.24 3.68 4.91
C LEU A 246 -12.73 5.02 5.46
N GLN A 247 -13.59 5.79 6.14
CA GLN A 247 -13.21 7.05 6.78
C GLN A 247 -12.15 6.83 7.86
N LEU A 248 -12.36 5.87 8.76
CA LEU A 248 -11.37 5.49 9.78
C LEU A 248 -10.06 5.05 9.13
N THR A 249 -10.11 4.23 8.10
CA THR A 249 -8.92 3.77 7.37
C THR A 249 -8.12 4.95 6.81
N SER A 250 -8.76 5.87 6.10
CA SER A 250 -8.08 7.06 5.57
C SER A 250 -7.55 7.99 6.67
N SER A 251 -8.31 8.13 7.74
CA SER A 251 -7.96 8.95 8.91
C SER A 251 -6.71 8.43 9.60
N ILE A 252 -6.67 7.12 9.89
CA ILE A 252 -5.52 6.46 10.53
C ILE A 252 -4.28 6.59 9.64
N CYS A 253 -4.41 6.28 8.33
CA CYS A 253 -3.29 6.39 7.40
C CYS A 253 -2.72 7.81 7.34
N TYR A 254 -3.60 8.83 7.34
CA TYR A 254 -3.18 10.23 7.38
C TYR A 254 -2.42 10.56 8.67
N ARG A 255 -2.98 10.23 9.85
CA ARG A 255 -2.35 10.53 11.14
C ARG A 255 -0.98 9.88 11.28
N LEU A 256 -0.88 8.61 10.90
CA LEU A 256 0.36 7.85 10.97
C LEU A 256 1.41 8.41 10.01
N HIS A 257 1.01 8.80 8.80
CA HIS A 257 1.90 9.48 7.88
C HIS A 257 2.36 10.85 8.43
N HIS A 258 1.43 11.66 8.93
CA HIS A 258 1.76 12.94 9.57
C HIS A 258 2.74 12.75 10.73
N MET A 259 2.57 11.70 11.53
CA MET A 259 3.50 11.34 12.60
C MET A 259 4.91 11.04 12.08
N THR A 260 5.04 10.38 10.92
CA THR A 260 6.37 10.13 10.32
C THR A 260 7.08 11.42 9.89
N LEU A 261 6.33 12.45 9.47
CA LEU A 261 6.89 13.76 9.10
C LEU A 261 7.34 14.52 10.34
N LEU A 262 6.55 14.54 11.42
CA LEU A 262 6.91 15.17 12.69
C LEU A 262 8.21 14.58 13.30
N CYS A 263 8.53 13.32 12.99
CA CYS A 263 9.77 12.68 13.46
C CYS A 263 11.03 13.14 12.72
N GLN A 264 10.89 13.81 11.58
CA GLN A 264 12.01 14.37 10.81
C GLN A 264 12.38 15.78 11.28
N ASP A 265 11.45 16.46 11.97
CA ASP A 265 11.61 17.82 12.48
C ASP A 265 11.98 17.84 13.98
N SER A 266 12.66 18.92 14.39
CA SER A 266 13.29 19.13 15.71
C SER A 266 12.50 18.69 16.96
N PRO A 267 13.17 18.46 18.12
CA PRO A 267 12.58 18.00 19.39
C PRO A 267 11.45 18.87 20.00
N ARG A 268 11.11 20.00 19.38
CA ARG A 268 10.04 20.91 19.81
C ARG A 268 8.61 20.37 19.53
N GLN A 269 8.45 19.33 18.70
CA GLN A 269 7.15 18.79 18.28
C GLN A 269 6.75 17.48 18.99
N GLN A 270 7.46 17.09 20.06
CA GLN A 270 7.20 15.84 20.79
C GLN A 270 5.78 15.77 21.39
N GLY A 271 5.21 16.90 21.83
CA GLY A 271 3.85 16.97 22.36
C GLY A 271 2.78 16.68 21.30
N ASP A 272 2.96 17.22 20.09
CA ASP A 272 2.03 17.01 18.97
C ASP A 272 2.09 15.57 18.47
N LYS A 273 3.29 14.97 18.45
CA LYS A 273 3.47 13.55 18.14
C LYS A 273 2.65 12.65 19.07
N ILE A 274 2.78 12.83 20.39
CA ILE A 274 2.05 12.02 21.38
C ILE A 274 0.54 12.15 21.20
N LYS A 275 0.06 13.35 20.86
CA LYS A 275 -1.37 13.58 20.62
C LYS A 275 -1.86 12.86 19.37
N VAL A 276 -1.14 12.99 18.25
CA VAL A 276 -1.49 12.32 16.97
C VAL A 276 -1.47 10.80 17.12
N ASP A 277 -0.50 10.27 17.87
CA ASP A 277 -0.38 8.84 18.14
C ASP A 277 -1.59 8.30 18.92
N LYS A 278 -1.94 8.94 20.03
CA LYS A 278 -3.15 8.59 20.82
C LYS A 278 -4.44 8.70 20.00
N GLU A 279 -4.52 9.60 19.03
CA GLU A 279 -5.64 9.68 18.10
C GLU A 279 -5.66 8.50 17.12
N ALA A 280 -4.49 8.12 16.58
CA ALA A 280 -4.36 6.96 15.70
C ALA A 280 -4.70 5.65 16.44
N GLU A 281 -4.24 5.48 17.69
CA GLU A 281 -4.59 4.33 18.54
C GLU A 281 -6.09 4.20 18.76
N ARG A 282 -6.76 5.29 19.17
CA ARG A 282 -8.23 5.29 19.37
C ARG A 282 -9.00 4.97 18.10
N ASP A 283 -8.55 5.46 16.95
CA ASP A 283 -9.18 5.13 15.67
C ASP A 283 -8.91 3.67 15.27
N MET A 284 -7.72 3.14 15.57
CA MET A 284 -7.35 1.75 15.32
C MET A 284 -8.16 0.78 16.19
N GLU A 285 -8.42 1.12 17.46
CA GLU A 285 -9.32 0.37 18.34
C GLU A 285 -10.73 0.31 17.75
N LYS A 286 -11.30 1.46 17.38
CA LYS A 286 -12.62 1.54 16.75
C LYS A 286 -12.68 0.76 15.44
N LEU A 287 -11.67 0.90 14.58
CA LEU A 287 -11.59 0.17 13.31
C LEU A 287 -11.61 -1.34 13.58
N THR A 288 -10.77 -1.80 14.50
CA THR A 288 -10.66 -3.23 14.86
C THR A 288 -11.98 -3.75 15.41
N GLN A 289 -12.62 -3.02 16.34
CA GLN A 289 -13.93 -3.37 16.88
C GLN A 289 -14.98 -3.50 15.77
N MET A 290 -15.05 -2.52 14.87
CA MET A 290 -16.00 -2.54 13.75
C MET A 290 -15.76 -3.71 12.78
N LEU A 291 -14.50 -4.08 12.55
CA LEU A 291 -14.15 -5.21 11.69
C LEU A 291 -14.48 -6.55 12.36
N VAL A 292 -14.30 -6.69 13.67
CA VAL A 292 -14.65 -7.91 14.43
C VAL A 292 -16.16 -8.10 14.52
N GLU A 293 -16.91 -7.06 14.90
CA GLU A 293 -18.37 -7.12 15.14
C GLU A 293 -19.24 -7.21 13.88
N SER A 294 -18.66 -7.37 12.70
CA SER A 294 -19.41 -7.36 11.42
C SER A 294 -19.57 -8.78 10.84
N PRO A 295 -20.63 -9.53 11.17
CA PRO A 295 -20.80 -10.92 10.76
C PRO A 295 -20.89 -11.09 9.23
N ASN A 296 -21.62 -10.19 8.55
CA ASN A 296 -21.76 -10.20 7.07
C ASN A 296 -20.46 -9.89 6.32
N PHE A 297 -19.46 -9.42 7.04
CA PHE A 297 -18.22 -8.90 6.49
C PHE A 297 -17.10 -9.96 6.72
N HIS A 298 -17.37 -11.06 7.44
CA HIS A 298 -16.47 -12.22 7.57
C HIS A 298 -16.32 -13.04 6.28
N LYS A 299 -17.25 -12.89 5.32
CA LYS A 299 -17.12 -13.52 3.99
C LYS A 299 -16.27 -12.71 3.01
N CYS A 300 -15.76 -11.54 3.43
CA CYS A 300 -14.98 -10.69 2.57
C CYS A 300 -13.56 -10.46 3.08
N ASN A 301 -12.60 -10.87 2.26
CA ASN A 301 -11.18 -10.65 2.48
C ASN A 301 -10.79 -9.15 2.54
N ILE A 302 -11.69 -8.18 2.21
CA ILE A 302 -11.36 -6.74 2.43
C ILE A 302 -10.96 -6.44 3.86
N LYS A 303 -11.52 -7.12 4.87
CA LYS A 303 -11.16 -6.81 6.26
C LYS A 303 -9.67 -7.00 6.49
N GLU A 304 -9.16 -8.12 6.01
CA GLU A 304 -7.76 -8.51 6.14
C GLU A 304 -6.90 -7.55 5.34
N THR A 305 -7.31 -7.17 4.14
CA THR A 305 -6.60 -6.17 3.33
C THR A 305 -6.57 -4.80 3.98
N ILE A 306 -7.71 -4.30 4.50
CA ILE A 306 -7.79 -3.02 5.23
C ILE A 306 -6.88 -3.06 6.46
N LEU A 307 -6.99 -4.11 7.27
CA LEU A 307 -6.20 -4.24 8.49
C LEU A 307 -4.71 -4.35 8.17
N SER A 308 -4.34 -5.10 7.13
CA SER A 308 -2.96 -5.25 6.67
C SER A 308 -2.36 -3.93 6.21
N VAL A 309 -3.09 -3.18 5.37
CA VAL A 309 -2.65 -1.87 4.92
C VAL A 309 -2.49 -0.93 6.11
N VAL A 310 -3.48 -0.82 7.00
CA VAL A 310 -3.38 0.06 8.17
C VAL A 310 -2.22 -0.34 9.09
N LYS A 311 -2.03 -1.64 9.35
CA LYS A 311 -0.89 -2.15 10.13
C LYS A 311 0.45 -1.79 9.49
N SER A 312 0.55 -1.79 8.16
CA SER A 312 1.79 -1.38 7.46
C SER A 312 2.13 0.09 7.70
N PHE A 313 1.13 0.99 7.69
CA PHE A 313 1.32 2.40 8.04
C PHE A 313 1.70 2.54 9.50
N TYR A 314 1.07 1.75 10.38
CA TYR A 314 1.33 1.79 11.81
C TYR A 314 2.77 1.35 12.10
N TYR A 315 3.20 0.24 11.49
CA TYR A 315 4.55 -0.27 11.57
C TYR A 315 5.58 0.77 11.11
N ILE A 316 5.36 1.40 9.96
CA ILE A 316 6.24 2.46 9.44
C ILE A 316 6.32 3.68 10.36
N ALA A 317 5.20 4.06 10.98
CA ALA A 317 5.17 5.24 11.83
C ALA A 317 5.90 5.04 13.17
N HIS A 318 5.98 3.79 13.65
CA HIS A 318 6.55 3.45 14.95
C HIS A 318 7.94 2.83 14.87
N CYS A 319 8.31 2.21 13.75
CA CYS A 319 9.61 1.56 13.60
C CYS A 319 10.65 2.55 13.03
N PRO A 320 11.78 2.77 13.72
CA PRO A 320 12.88 3.58 13.20
C PRO A 320 13.41 3.04 11.86
N PRO A 321 13.91 3.90 10.95
CA PRO A 321 14.41 3.47 9.64
C PRO A 321 15.43 2.33 9.70
N ALA A 322 16.41 2.42 10.61
CA ALA A 322 17.42 1.37 10.79
C ALA A 322 16.83 0.00 11.21
N THR A 323 15.75 0.02 12.00
CA THR A 323 15.03 -1.20 12.38
C THR A 323 14.28 -1.78 11.18
N VAL A 324 13.69 -0.92 10.35
CA VAL A 324 13.02 -1.35 9.11
C VAL A 324 14.03 -2.01 8.17
N ASP A 325 15.21 -1.42 7.98
CA ASP A 325 16.26 -1.99 7.13
C ASP A 325 16.73 -3.35 7.65
N LYS A 326 16.88 -3.49 8.97
CA LYS A 326 17.18 -4.79 9.59
C LYS A 326 16.07 -5.81 9.34
N HIS A 327 14.80 -5.44 9.50
CA HIS A 327 13.69 -6.35 9.24
C HIS A 327 13.58 -6.74 7.76
N ILE A 328 13.90 -5.82 6.83
CA ILE A 328 14.02 -6.13 5.40
C ILE A 328 15.09 -7.21 5.19
N SER A 329 16.28 -7.05 5.77
CA SER A 329 17.34 -8.07 5.73
C SER A 329 16.84 -9.43 6.22
N MET A 330 16.27 -9.43 7.43
CA MET A 330 15.83 -10.65 8.11
C MET A 330 14.72 -11.40 7.36
N VAL A 331 13.74 -10.68 6.83
CA VAL A 331 12.57 -11.31 6.19
C VAL A 331 12.89 -11.76 4.77
N LEU A 332 13.62 -10.96 4.00
CA LEU A 332 13.81 -11.22 2.58
C LEU A 332 15.12 -11.91 2.23
N PHE A 333 16.14 -11.88 3.09
CA PHE A 333 17.49 -12.33 2.73
C PHE A 333 18.12 -13.31 3.70
N ASP A 334 17.76 -13.26 4.99
CA ASP A 334 18.30 -14.18 5.99
C ASP A 334 17.45 -15.46 6.08
N LYS A 335 18.05 -16.61 5.78
CA LYS A 335 17.35 -17.91 5.90
C LYS A 335 17.11 -18.28 7.35
N ALA A 336 15.99 -18.93 7.61
CA ALA A 336 15.75 -19.60 8.89
C ALA A 336 16.63 -20.85 8.98
N ILE A 337 17.43 -20.95 10.04
CA ILE A 337 18.40 -22.04 10.31
C ILE A 337 17.87 -22.93 11.41
#